data_AF-A0AB37M417-F1
#
_entry.id   AF-A0AB37M417-F1
#
_cell.length_a   1.000
_cell.length_b   1.000
_cell.length_c   1.000
_cell.angle_alpha   90.00
_cell.angle_beta   90.00
_cell.angle_gamma   90.00
#
_symmetry.space_group_name_H-M   'P 1'
#
loop_
_entity.id
_entity.type
_entity.pdbx_description
1 polymer ?
#
loop_
_entity_poly.entity_id
_entity_poly.type
_entity_poly.pdbx_seq_one_letter_code
_entity_poly.pdbx_strand_id
1 'polypeptide(L)' 'MKFGMRTPSIKKSISARTTGKAKRAIKKAIIPGYDKKGMGWLRDPKKAAYNKVYRKTTFGLKDLFK' A
#
# COMPACT_ATOMS: atom_id res chain seq x y z
N MET A 1 17.12 -0.55 0.44
CA MET A 1 16.05 -1.02 -0.48
C MET A 1 16.16 -2.54 -0.60
N LYS A 2 15.04 -3.26 -0.77
CA LYS A 2 15.05 -4.71 -1.02
C LYS A 2 14.83 -4.97 -2.51
N PHE A 3 15.47 -6.00 -3.04
CA PHE A 3 15.25 -6.50 -4.40
C PHE A 3 14.67 -7.92 -4.31
N GLY A 4 13.73 -8.26 -5.19
CA GLY A 4 13.14 -9.60 -5.26
C GLY A 4 11.85 -9.80 -4.44
N MET A 5 11.65 -11.01 -3.89
CA MET A 5 10.37 -11.42 -3.31
C MET A 5 10.04 -10.70 -1.99
N ARG A 6 8.83 -10.14 -1.91
CA ARG A 6 8.27 -9.61 -0.65
C ARG A 6 7.93 -10.75 0.28
N THR A 7 8.26 -10.59 1.56
CA THR A 7 7.92 -11.58 2.58
C THR A 7 6.39 -11.66 2.72
N PRO A 8 5.76 -12.79 2.39
CA PRO A 8 4.32 -12.94 2.53
C PRO A 8 3.93 -12.99 4.00
N SER A 9 2.77 -12.46 4.35
CA SER A 9 2.22 -12.59 5.70
C SER A 9 0.70 -12.75 5.66
N ILE A 10 0.22 -13.94 6.04
CA ILE A 10 -1.20 -14.32 5.93
C ILE A 10 -2.06 -13.45 6.86
N LYS A 11 -1.64 -13.31 8.13
CA LYS A 11 -2.33 -12.48 9.14
C LYS A 11 -2.53 -11.03 8.67
N LYS A 12 -1.47 -10.39 8.14
CA LYS A 12 -1.56 -9.01 7.63
C LYS A 12 -2.44 -8.93 6.38
N SER A 13 -2.36 -9.92 5.49
CA SER A 13 -3.20 -9.98 4.29
C SER A 13 -4.69 -10.04 4.65
N ILE A 14 -5.08 -10.89 5.61
CA ILE A 14 -6.47 -11.02 6.08
C ILE A 14 -6.94 -9.73 6.75
N SER A 15 -6.15 -9.19 7.70
CA SER A 15 -6.50 -7.93 8.39
C SER A 15 -6.64 -6.74 7.42
N ALA A 16 -5.80 -6.66 6.38
CA ALA A 16 -5.90 -5.62 5.36
C ALA A 16 -7.19 -5.71 4.54
N ARG A 17 -7.75 -6.93 4.37
CA ARG A 17 -9.00 -7.18 3.63
C ARG A 17 -10.25 -6.97 4.47
N THR A 18 -10.18 -7.18 5.79
CA THR A 18 -11.33 -7.06 6.72
C THR A 18 -11.33 -5.71 7.44
N THR A 19 -10.72 -5.64 8.62
CA THR A 19 -10.77 -4.48 9.52
C THR A 19 -10.09 -3.25 8.91
N GLY A 20 -8.97 -3.45 8.20
CA GLY A 20 -8.28 -2.37 7.50
C GLY A 20 -9.11 -1.76 6.36
N LYS A 21 -9.90 -2.57 5.66
CA LYS A 21 -10.78 -2.11 4.59
C LYS A 21 -11.92 -1.25 5.15
N ALA A 22 -12.59 -1.72 6.21
CA ALA A 22 -13.66 -0.98 6.89
C ALA A 22 -13.18 0.40 7.38
N LYS A 23 -12.03 0.44 8.09
CA LYS A 23 -11.45 1.71 8.57
C LYS A 23 -11.11 2.68 7.43
N ARG A 24 -10.64 2.19 6.27
CA ARG A 24 -10.37 3.06 5.11
C ARG A 24 -11.65 3.59 4.48
N ALA A 25 -12.71 2.79 4.41
CA ALA A 25 -14.00 3.23 3.86
C ALA A 25 -14.55 4.41 4.66
N ILE A 26 -14.55 4.31 5.99
CA ILE A 26 -14.96 5.39 6.89
C ILE A 26 -14.10 6.65 6.68
N LYS A 27 -12.78 6.51 6.61
CA LYS A 27 -11.87 7.65 6.37
C LYS A 27 -12.08 8.31 5.02
N LYS A 28 -12.43 7.56 3.97
CA LYS A 28 -12.76 8.12 2.66
C LYS A 28 -14.05 8.94 2.68
N ALA A 29 -15.03 8.53 3.49
CA ALA A 29 -16.30 9.23 3.61
C ALA A 29 -16.16 10.55 4.40
N ILE A 30 -15.30 10.58 5.42
CA ILE A 30 -15.19 11.73 6.33
C ILE A 30 -14.11 12.73 5.90
N ILE A 31 -12.97 12.26 5.39
CA ILE A 31 -11.81 13.14 5.13
C ILE A 31 -11.76 13.50 3.64
N PRO A 32 -12.03 14.78 3.28
CA PRO A 32 -11.90 15.22 1.90
C PRO A 32 -10.46 15.06 1.43
N GLY A 33 -10.28 14.39 0.28
CA GLY A 33 -8.95 14.14 -0.29
C GLY A 33 -8.23 12.89 0.23
N TYR A 34 -8.81 12.12 1.15
CA TYR A 34 -8.19 10.86 1.59
C TYR A 34 -8.12 9.84 0.46
N ASP A 35 -6.95 9.19 0.30
CA ASP A 35 -6.68 8.19 -0.75
C ASP A 35 -6.82 8.69 -2.21
N LYS A 36 -6.81 10.01 -2.43
CA LYS A 36 -6.74 10.58 -3.79
C LYS A 36 -5.34 10.42 -4.39
N LYS A 37 -5.29 10.22 -5.72
CA LYS A 37 -4.04 10.14 -6.48
C LYS A 37 -3.21 11.40 -6.26
N GLY A 38 -1.92 11.25 -5.97
CA GLY A 38 -0.99 12.37 -5.75
C GLY A 38 -0.83 12.81 -4.28
N MET A 39 -1.78 12.49 -3.39
CA MET A 39 -1.72 12.93 -1.99
C MET A 39 -0.51 12.40 -1.21
N GLY A 40 0.07 11.27 -1.62
CA GLY A 40 1.31 10.77 -1.05
C GLY A 40 2.52 11.69 -1.29
N TRP A 41 2.58 12.33 -2.46
CA TRP A 41 3.66 13.28 -2.79
C TRP A 41 3.51 14.59 -2.05
N LEU A 42 2.27 15.04 -1.84
CA LEU A 42 1.98 16.27 -1.09
C LEU A 42 2.28 16.11 0.41
N ARG A 43 1.99 14.93 0.98
CA ARG A 43 2.18 14.69 2.43
C ARG A 43 3.60 14.29 2.80
N ASP A 44 4.22 13.41 2.00
CA ASP A 44 5.57 12.90 2.27
C ASP A 44 6.25 12.47 0.96
N PRO A 45 6.92 13.41 0.27
CA PRO A 45 7.55 13.14 -1.02
C PRO A 45 8.71 12.15 -0.92
N LYS A 46 9.47 12.15 0.18
CA LYS A 46 10.60 11.23 0.40
C LYS A 46 10.10 9.79 0.47
N LYS A 47 9.05 9.54 1.25
CA LYS A 47 8.43 8.22 1.36
C LYS A 47 7.72 7.80 0.08
N ALA A 48 7.10 8.73 -0.64
CA ALA A 48 6.49 8.45 -1.93
C ALA A 48 7.52 7.98 -2.96
N ALA A 49 8.68 8.66 -3.04
CA ALA A 49 9.80 8.25 -3.90
C ALA A 49 10.34 6.87 -3.52
N TYR A 50 10.59 6.63 -2.22
CA TYR A 50 11.07 5.32 -1.74
C TYR A 50 10.10 4.19 -2.09
N ASN A 51 8.80 4.38 -1.81
CA ASN A 51 7.78 3.36 -2.11
C ASN A 51 7.64 3.10 -3.61
N LYS A 52 7.83 4.12 -4.45
CA LYS A 52 7.83 3.98 -5.91
C LYS A 52 8.95 3.07 -6.38
N VAL A 53 10.17 3.27 -5.87
CA VAL A 53 11.32 2.42 -6.19
C VAL A 53 11.13 1.02 -5.61
N TYR A 54 10.76 0.90 -4.33
CA TYR A 54 10.52 -0.39 -3.67
C TYR A 54 9.48 -1.23 -4.42
N ARG A 55 8.39 -0.62 -4.93
CA ARG A 55 7.36 -1.35 -5.67
C ARG A 55 7.84 -1.85 -7.04
N LYS A 56 8.78 -1.15 -7.67
CA LYS A 56 9.39 -1.55 -8.95
C LYS A 56 10.43 -2.64 -8.78
N THR A 57 11.19 -2.62 -7.68
CA THR A 57 12.31 -3.55 -7.46
C THR A 57 11.91 -4.84 -6.72
N THR A 58 10.66 -4.94 -6.27
CA THR A 58 10.15 -6.11 -5.53
C THR A 58 8.88 -6.65 -6.15
N PHE A 59 8.72 -7.98 -6.14
CA PHE A 59 7.51 -8.69 -6.57
C PHE A 59 6.90 -9.47 -5.40
N GLY A 60 5.58 -9.64 -5.40
CA GLY A 60 4.87 -10.45 -4.40
C GLY A 60 4.47 -11.81 -4.93
N LEU A 61 4.11 -12.74 -4.02
CA LEU A 61 3.55 -14.03 -4.41
C LEU A 61 2.32 -13.90 -5.33
N LYS A 62 1.48 -12.88 -5.14
CA LYS A 62 0.31 -12.64 -6.00
C LYS A 62 0.66 -12.20 -7.43
N ASP A 63 1.87 -11.69 -7.64
CA ASP A 63 2.34 -11.29 -8.97
C ASP A 63 2.88 -12.51 -9.75
N LEU A 64 3.21 -13.61 -9.05
CA LEU A 64 3.69 -14.88 -9.64
C LEU A 64 2.56 -15.81 -10.08
N PHE A 65 1.39 -15.74 -9.43
CA PHE A 65 0.21 -16.57 -9.74
C PHE A 65 -0.89 -15.78 -10.44
N LYS A 66 -0.51 -14.76 -11.23
CA LYS A 66 -1.44 -13.95 -12.03
C LYS A 66 -1.67 -14.59 -13.39
#